data_AF-A0A850BXV4-F1
#
_entry.id   AF-A0A850BXV4-F1
#
_cell.length_a   1.000
_cell.length_b   1.000
_cell.length_c   1.000
_cell.angle_alpha   90.00
_cell.angle_beta   90.00
_cell.angle_gamma   90.00
#
_symmetry.space_group_name_H-M   'P 1'
#
loop_
_entity.id
_entity.type
_entity.pdbx_description
1 polymer ?
#
loop_
_entity_poly.entity_id
_entity_poly.type
_entity_poly.pdbx_seq_one_letter_code
_entity_poly.pdbx_strand_id
1 'polypeptide(L)'
;MHDRDIHIRCDDSVVRVISDRLSVISDQSSVSSDQSSVSSDQSSDNGKPITNHWSLMTYPLRRSRGYSPFPVKLPFDVPQLLATGSELKNTFCITNGNYAFLSHHIGDMENYETLQSFEQGVEHFERLFRVEPEAIAYDMHPNHLATREKDLGIWQTWTWSQVAEEVRAMACGLAELG
;
A
#
# COMPACT_ATOMS: atom_id res chain seq x y z
N MET A 1 -11.18 11.81 27.74
CA MET A 1 -9.74 11.76 27.38
C MET A 1 -9.02 10.88 28.38
N HIS A 2 -7.87 10.33 28.00
CA HIS A 2 -7.02 9.52 28.87
C HIS A 2 -5.62 10.11 28.90
N ASP A 3 -4.83 9.75 29.91
CA ASP A 3 -3.47 10.29 30.12
C ASP A 3 -2.38 9.50 29.38
N ARG A 4 -2.77 8.71 28.37
CA ARG A 4 -1.84 8.02 27.48
C ARG A 4 -1.58 8.88 26.24
N ASP A 5 -0.31 9.18 26.00
CA ASP A 5 0.12 9.90 24.81
C ASP A 5 -0.13 9.10 23.53
N ILE A 6 -0.53 9.81 22.47
CA ILE A 6 -0.66 9.29 21.13
C ILE A 6 0.45 9.94 20.30
N HIS A 7 1.53 9.19 20.06
CA HIS A 7 2.70 9.72 19.37
C HIS A 7 2.51 9.84 17.85
N ILE A 8 1.68 8.98 17.26
CA ILE A 8 1.44 8.92 15.82
C ILE A 8 -0.05 8.89 15.58
N ARG A 9 -0.54 9.79 14.73
CA ARG A 9 -1.91 9.75 14.22
C ARG A 9 -2.12 8.42 13.51
N CYS A 10 -3.24 7.76 13.77
CA CYS A 10 -3.55 6.50 13.08
C CYS A 10 -5.05 6.34 12.97
N ASP A 11 -5.59 6.56 11.77
CA ASP A 11 -7.00 6.39 11.46
C ASP A 11 -7.43 4.92 11.57
N ASP A 12 -8.74 4.67 11.68
CA ASP A 12 -9.27 3.32 11.56
C ASP A 12 -9.18 2.79 10.13
N SER A 13 -8.72 1.55 10.01
CA SER A 13 -8.76 0.81 8.75
C SER A 13 -10.19 0.50 8.35
N VAL A 14 -10.47 0.53 7.04
CA VAL A 14 -11.79 0.22 6.50
C VAL A 14 -11.64 -0.87 5.47
N VAL A 15 -12.44 -1.92 5.61
CA VAL A 15 -12.49 -3.05 4.68
C VAL A 15 -13.92 -3.25 4.20
N ARG A 16 -14.07 -3.61 2.93
CA ARG A 16 -15.32 -4.11 2.37
C ARG A 16 -15.25 -5.63 2.33
N VAL A 17 -16.27 -6.30 2.85
CA VAL A 17 -16.41 -7.75 2.67
C VAL A 17 -17.16 -7.98 1.37
N ILE A 18 -16.50 -8.64 0.42
CA ILE A 18 -17.07 -9.06 -0.85
C ILE A 18 -17.34 -10.54 -0.73
N SER A 19 -18.54 -10.96 -1.09
CA SER A 19 -18.81 -12.37 -1.26
C SER A 19 -18.89 -12.70 -2.73
N ASP A 20 -18.14 -13.72 -3.12
CA ASP A 20 -18.31 -14.36 -4.43
C ASP A 20 -18.90 -15.75 -4.25
N ARG A 21 -19.78 -16.14 -5.17
CA ARG A 21 -20.39 -17.47 -5.17
C ARG A 21 -19.45 -18.39 -5.96
N LEU A 22 -18.58 -19.09 -5.25
CA LEU A 22 -17.76 -20.13 -5.87
C LEU A 22 -18.54 -21.44 -5.91
N SER A 23 -18.89 -21.89 -7.12
CA SER A 23 -19.33 -23.26 -7.36
C SER A 23 -18.10 -24.13 -7.60
N VAL A 24 -17.59 -24.79 -6.56
CA VAL A 24 -16.53 -25.80 -6.71
C VAL A 24 -17.20 -27.16 -6.90
N ILE A 25 -16.91 -27.80 -8.02
CA ILE A 25 -17.20 -29.23 -8.23
C ILE A 25 -16.12 -29.99 -7.46
N SER A 26 -16.51 -30.72 -6.41
CA SER A 26 -15.57 -31.51 -5.62
C SER A 26 -15.15 -32.77 -6.39
N ASP A 27 -13.90 -32.80 -6.85
CA ASP A 27 -13.24 -34.03 -7.27
C ASP A 27 -12.44 -34.59 -6.09
N GLN A 28 -13.04 -35.54 -5.38
CA GLN A 28 -12.28 -36.43 -4.50
C GLN A 28 -11.75 -37.60 -5.34
N SER A 29 -10.54 -37.47 -5.89
CA SER A 29 -9.74 -38.63 -6.28
C SER A 29 -8.93 -39.10 -5.08
N SER A 30 -9.60 -39.79 -4.15
CA SER A 30 -8.94 -40.58 -3.12
C SER A 30 -8.25 -41.78 -3.78
N VAL A 31 -6.93 -41.83 -3.67
CA VAL A 31 -6.11 -43.03 -3.91
C VAL A 31 -6.61 -44.13 -2.96
N SER A 32 -7.20 -45.19 -3.50
CA SER A 32 -7.59 -46.38 -2.76
C SER A 32 -6.66 -47.54 -3.09
N SER A 33 -6.04 -48.11 -2.06
CA SER A 33 -5.47 -49.45 -2.07
C SER A 33 -6.48 -50.45 -1.51
N ASP A 34 -6.58 -51.56 -2.23
CA ASP A 34 -7.08 -52.90 -1.86
C ASP A 34 -8.56 -53.28 -2.05
N GLN A 35 -8.69 -54.51 -2.55
CA GLN A 35 -9.81 -55.13 -3.26
C GLN A 35 -10.77 -55.87 -2.32
N SER A 36 -12.07 -55.91 -2.65
CA SER A 36 -12.74 -57.13 -3.22
C SER A 36 -14.27 -57.20 -3.01
N SER A 37 -14.92 -57.66 -4.09
CA SER A 37 -16.18 -58.44 -4.20
C SER A 37 -17.59 -57.78 -4.24
N VAL A 38 -18.19 -57.82 -5.46
CA VAL A 38 -19.56 -58.32 -5.88
C VAL A 38 -20.79 -57.68 -5.19
N SER A 39 -21.89 -57.17 -5.81
CA SER A 39 -22.52 -57.23 -7.15
C SER A 39 -23.65 -56.17 -7.32
N SER A 40 -24.03 -55.96 -8.60
CA SER A 40 -25.35 -55.63 -9.17
C SER A 40 -25.97 -54.22 -9.04
N ASP A 41 -26.12 -53.61 -10.23
CA ASP A 41 -27.25 -52.85 -10.77
C ASP A 41 -27.93 -51.76 -9.92
N GLN A 42 -27.72 -50.50 -10.31
CA GLN A 42 -28.75 -49.68 -10.97
C GLN A 42 -28.21 -48.26 -11.24
N SER A 43 -28.42 -47.81 -12.47
CA SER A 43 -28.26 -46.43 -12.92
C SER A 43 -29.00 -45.46 -12.00
N SER A 44 -28.25 -44.65 -11.25
CA SER A 44 -28.75 -43.42 -10.68
C SER A 44 -27.70 -42.35 -10.95
N ASP A 45 -28.15 -41.35 -11.71
CA ASP A 45 -27.51 -40.06 -11.93
C ASP A 45 -27.08 -39.47 -10.57
N ASN A 46 -25.88 -39.84 -10.10
CA ASN A 46 -25.26 -39.29 -8.90
C ASN A 46 -24.73 -37.90 -9.27
N GLY A 47 -25.65 -36.98 -9.55
CA GLY A 47 -25.39 -35.55 -9.56
C GLY A 47 -24.80 -35.18 -8.20
N LYS A 48 -23.48 -35.07 -8.13
CA LYS A 48 -22.76 -34.64 -6.94
C LYS A 48 -23.45 -33.35 -6.44
N PRO A 49 -23.78 -33.22 -5.14
CA PRO A 49 -24.40 -32.00 -4.65
C PRO A 49 -23.45 -30.83 -4.89
N ILE A 50 -23.89 -29.84 -5.68
CA ILE A 50 -23.16 -28.58 -5.83
C ILE A 50 -23.19 -27.89 -4.47
N THR A 51 -22.11 -28.00 -3.71
CA THR A 51 -21.97 -27.27 -2.45
C THR A 51 -21.60 -25.83 -2.76
N ASN A 52 -22.59 -24.94 -2.71
CA ASN A 52 -22.36 -23.50 -2.78
C ASN A 52 -21.65 -23.06 -1.49
N HIS A 53 -20.36 -22.78 -1.57
CA HIS A 53 -19.63 -22.12 -0.49
C HIS A 53 -19.46 -20.64 -0.85
N TRP A 54 -19.71 -19.79 0.14
CA TRP A 54 -19.51 -18.35 0.00
C TRP A 54 -18.05 -18.09 0.37
N SER A 55 -17.24 -17.67 -0.61
CA SER A 55 -15.91 -17.15 -0.30
C SER A 55 -16.08 -15.70 0.12
N LEU A 56 -15.82 -15.43 1.40
CA LEU A 56 -15.77 -14.08 1.92
C LEU A 56 -14.35 -13.55 1.75
N MET A 57 -14.19 -12.59 0.85
CA MET A 57 -12.93 -11.91 0.59
C MET A 57 -12.98 -10.48 1.13
N THR A 58 -11.97 -10.06 1.88
CA THR A 58 -11.85 -8.69 2.36
C THR A 58 -11.11 -7.82 1.35
N TYR A 59 -11.72 -6.72 0.93
CA TYR A 59 -11.11 -5.71 0.07
C TYR A 59 -10.81 -4.45 0.88
N PRO A 60 -9.53 -4.08 1.07
CA PRO A 60 -9.17 -2.90 1.86
C PRO A 60 -9.57 -1.61 1.11
N LEU A 61 -10.30 -0.73 1.81
CA LEU A 61 -10.62 0.63 1.34
C LEU A 61 -9.69 1.68 1.98
N ARG A 62 -9.22 1.42 3.20
CA ARG A 62 -8.23 2.24 3.92
C ARG A 62 -7.36 1.34 4.78
N ARG A 63 -6.05 1.41 4.59
CA ARG A 63 -5.05 0.67 5.36
C ARG A 63 -4.40 1.60 6.39
N SER A 64 -4.71 1.40 7.66
CA SER A 64 -4.19 2.19 8.78
C SER A 64 -4.04 1.33 10.04
N ARG A 65 -4.82 1.59 11.10
CA ARG A 65 -4.78 0.88 12.38
C ARG A 65 -4.91 -0.63 12.19
N GLY A 66 -4.03 -1.39 12.85
CA GLY A 66 -4.00 -2.85 12.77
C GLY A 66 -3.32 -3.43 11.53
N TYR A 67 -2.95 -2.60 10.53
CA TYR A 67 -2.23 -3.04 9.34
C TYR A 67 -0.88 -2.34 9.16
N SER A 68 -0.83 -1.02 9.27
CA SER A 68 0.44 -0.29 9.23
C SER A 68 1.15 -0.42 10.59
N PRO A 69 2.48 -0.63 10.63
CA PRO A 69 3.43 -0.59 9.52
C PRO A 69 3.84 -1.97 8.98
N PHE A 70 2.97 -2.98 9.04
CA PHE A 70 3.31 -4.32 8.55
C PHE A 70 3.71 -4.26 7.06
N PRO A 71 4.85 -4.85 6.66
CA PRO A 71 5.35 -4.71 5.31
C PRO A 71 4.58 -5.54 4.29
N VAL A 72 4.69 -5.13 3.03
CA VAL A 72 4.41 -5.97 1.87
C VAL A 72 5.73 -6.55 1.39
N LYS A 73 5.80 -7.88 1.26
CA LYS A 73 6.98 -8.56 0.70
C LYS A 73 6.97 -8.44 -0.82
N LEU A 74 8.03 -7.90 -1.37
CA LEU A 74 8.26 -7.76 -2.81
C LEU A 74 8.92 -9.03 -3.37
N PRO A 75 8.66 -9.37 -4.64
CA PRO A 75 9.30 -10.53 -5.28
C PRO A 75 10.73 -10.25 -5.77
N PHE A 76 11.24 -9.03 -5.57
CA PHE A 76 12.57 -8.58 -5.95
C PHE A 76 13.12 -7.57 -4.93
N ASP A 77 14.43 -7.36 -4.93
CA ASP A 77 15.07 -6.33 -4.12
C ASP A 77 14.90 -4.95 -4.77
N VAL A 78 14.74 -3.95 -3.94
CA VAL A 78 14.63 -2.54 -4.32
C VAL A 78 15.63 -1.71 -3.51
N PRO A 79 16.17 -0.62 -4.08
CA PRO A 79 16.97 0.33 -3.31
C PRO A 79 16.13 0.92 -2.17
N GLN A 80 16.79 1.54 -1.20
CA GLN A 80 16.12 2.32 -0.17
C GLN A 80 15.46 3.53 -0.84
N LEU A 81 14.12 3.53 -0.93
CA LEU A 81 13.38 4.59 -1.61
C LEU A 81 12.20 5.08 -0.76
N LEU A 82 11.88 6.35 -0.94
CA LEU A 82 10.66 6.97 -0.44
C LEU A 82 9.70 7.18 -1.61
N ALA A 83 8.59 6.45 -1.63
CA ALA A 83 7.48 6.75 -2.51
C ALA A 83 6.50 7.65 -1.79
N THR A 84 6.30 8.88 -2.26
CA THR A 84 5.48 9.90 -1.58
C THR A 84 3.98 9.65 -1.73
N GLY A 85 3.57 8.87 -2.73
CA GLY A 85 2.17 8.56 -3.00
C GLY A 85 1.45 9.66 -3.78
N SER A 86 0.12 9.64 -3.71
CA SER A 86 -0.79 10.57 -4.40
C SER A 86 -1.25 11.71 -3.49
N GLU A 87 -1.84 12.78 -4.04
CA GLU A 87 -2.40 13.87 -3.23
C GLU A 87 -3.61 13.45 -2.41
N LEU A 88 -4.56 12.74 -3.02
CA LEU A 88 -5.78 12.27 -2.36
C LEU A 88 -5.55 10.90 -1.71
N LYS A 89 -6.12 10.71 -0.51
CA LYS A 89 -6.03 9.47 0.29
C LYS A 89 -4.57 8.99 0.40
N ASN A 90 -3.66 9.93 0.57
CA ASN A 90 -2.23 9.72 0.55
C ASN A 90 -1.79 8.62 1.53
N THR A 91 -0.85 7.82 1.04
CA THR A 91 0.00 6.93 1.82
C THR A 91 1.38 6.97 1.21
N PHE A 92 2.42 7.20 2.02
CA PHE A 92 3.80 7.03 1.57
C PHE A 92 4.26 5.58 1.77
N CYS A 93 5.37 5.22 1.14
CA CYS A 93 6.01 3.94 1.32
C CYS A 93 7.52 4.11 1.41
N ILE A 94 8.14 3.41 2.37
CA ILE A 94 9.59 3.28 2.47
C ILE A 94 9.98 1.85 2.15
N THR A 95 11.07 1.64 1.43
CA THR A 95 11.56 0.29 1.11
C THR A 95 12.88 -0.03 1.81
N ASN A 96 13.09 -1.31 2.10
CA ASN A 96 14.37 -1.84 2.58
C ASN A 96 14.54 -3.29 2.12
N GLY A 97 15.50 -3.55 1.23
CA GLY A 97 15.68 -4.86 0.59
C GLY A 97 14.46 -5.25 -0.23
N ASN A 98 13.81 -6.37 0.09
CA ASN A 98 12.59 -6.83 -0.56
C ASN A 98 11.31 -6.54 0.24
N TYR A 99 11.32 -5.53 1.11
CA TYR A 99 10.15 -5.10 1.86
C TYR A 99 9.73 -3.67 1.50
N ALA A 100 8.42 -3.49 1.35
CA ALA A 100 7.76 -2.19 1.20
C ALA A 100 6.90 -1.91 2.44
N PHE A 101 7.26 -0.87 3.18
CA PHE A 101 6.59 -0.41 4.39
C PHE A 101 5.64 0.73 4.06
N LEU A 102 4.36 0.41 3.89
CA LEU A 102 3.32 1.43 3.68
C LEU A 102 2.96 2.13 4.99
N SER A 103 2.84 3.45 4.91
CA SER A 103 2.30 4.28 5.98
C SER A 103 0.84 3.93 6.29
N HIS A 104 0.35 4.45 7.41
CA HIS A 104 -1.08 4.57 7.62
C HIS A 104 -1.65 5.63 6.66
N HIS A 105 -2.96 5.63 6.45
CA HIS A 105 -3.64 6.68 5.70
C HIS A 105 -3.36 8.06 6.32
N ILE A 106 -2.77 8.95 5.52
CA ILE A 106 -2.50 10.34 5.89
C ILE A 106 -3.72 11.21 5.59
N GLY A 107 -4.35 11.01 4.43
CA GLY A 107 -5.52 11.77 4.00
C GLY A 107 -5.22 12.63 2.78
N ASP A 108 -5.82 13.82 2.74
CA ASP A 108 -5.70 14.75 1.63
C ASP A 108 -4.54 15.73 1.86
N MET A 109 -3.58 15.80 0.94
CA MET A 109 -2.37 16.60 1.09
C MET A 109 -2.58 18.11 0.93
N GLU A 110 -3.78 18.59 0.55
CA GLU A 110 -4.05 20.04 0.52
C GLU A 110 -4.03 20.68 1.91
N ASN A 111 -4.39 19.93 2.95
CA ASN A 111 -4.42 20.42 4.33
C ASN A 111 -3.01 20.52 4.94
N TYR A 112 -2.77 21.51 5.80
CA TYR A 112 -1.49 21.61 6.49
C TYR A 112 -1.26 20.51 7.51
N GLU A 113 -2.30 20.11 8.22
CA GLU A 113 -2.19 19.11 9.29
C GLU A 113 -1.82 17.73 8.72
N THR A 114 -2.28 17.43 7.50
CA THR A 114 -1.95 16.18 6.79
C THR A 114 -0.52 16.21 6.26
N LEU A 115 -0.06 17.35 5.72
CA LEU A 115 1.35 17.53 5.37
C LEU A 115 2.27 17.35 6.59
N GLN A 116 1.92 17.96 7.73
CA GLN A 116 2.71 17.78 8.96
C GLN A 116 2.71 16.32 9.43
N SER A 117 1.55 15.64 9.35
CA SER A 117 1.44 14.21 9.68
C SER A 117 2.27 13.34 8.72
N PHE A 118 2.36 13.73 7.45
CA PHE A 118 3.20 13.08 6.45
C PHE A 118 4.68 13.20 6.81
N GLU A 119 5.17 14.42 7.03
CA GLU A 119 6.58 14.69 7.36
C GLU A 119 7.01 13.94 8.63
N GLN A 120 6.22 14.03 9.70
CA GLN A 120 6.46 13.30 10.94
C GLN A 120 6.41 11.78 10.73
N GLY A 121 5.51 11.31 9.86
CA GLY A 121 5.39 9.90 9.51
C GLY A 121 6.62 9.38 8.77
N VAL A 122 7.12 10.12 7.79
CA VAL A 122 8.32 9.76 7.02
C VAL A 122 9.52 9.69 7.96
N GLU A 123 9.76 10.74 8.75
CA GLU A 123 10.88 10.77 9.70
C GLU A 123 10.78 9.63 10.73
N HIS A 124 9.56 9.29 11.17
CA HIS A 124 9.32 8.16 12.06
C HIS A 124 9.67 6.82 11.38
N PHE A 125 9.27 6.61 10.13
CA PHE A 125 9.53 5.36 9.40
C PHE A 125 11.01 5.20 9.05
N GLU A 126 11.68 6.27 8.63
CA GLU A 126 13.14 6.26 8.37
C GLU A 126 13.90 5.81 9.63
N ARG A 127 13.57 6.39 10.79
CA ARG A 127 14.15 5.98 12.08
C ARG A 127 13.78 4.56 12.49
N LEU A 128 12.51 4.17 12.30
CA LEU A 128 12.01 2.86 12.70
C LEU A 128 12.65 1.72 11.89
N PHE A 129 12.77 1.91 10.57
CA PHE A 129 13.28 0.90 9.65
C PHE A 129 14.76 1.07 9.29
N ARG A 130 15.41 2.11 9.84
CA ARG A 130 16.83 2.47 9.60
C ARG A 130 17.10 2.60 8.10
N VAL A 131 16.26 3.40 7.46
CA VAL A 131 16.33 3.65 6.02
C VAL A 131 16.75 5.09 5.79
N GLU A 132 17.71 5.28 4.91
CA GLU A 132 18.11 6.56 4.33
C GLU A 132 17.76 6.51 2.83
N PRO A 133 16.65 7.12 2.39
CA PRO A 133 16.21 7.01 1.00
C PRO A 133 17.27 7.52 0.01
N GLU A 134 17.70 6.66 -0.89
CA GLU A 134 18.59 6.96 -2.00
C GLU A 134 17.83 7.55 -3.20
N ALA A 135 16.52 7.34 -3.26
CA ALA A 135 15.66 7.83 -4.33
C ALA A 135 14.25 8.19 -3.81
N ILE A 136 13.62 9.14 -4.49
CA ILE A 136 12.24 9.55 -4.23
C ILE A 136 11.38 9.24 -5.45
N ALA A 137 10.31 8.49 -5.26
CA ALA A 137 9.29 8.23 -6.28
C ALA A 137 8.04 9.07 -5.97
N TYR A 138 7.49 9.75 -6.97
CA TYR A 138 6.37 10.65 -6.82
C TYR A 138 5.46 10.60 -8.06
N ASP A 139 4.22 11.08 -7.91
CA ASP A 139 3.26 11.19 -9.01
C ASP A 139 3.68 12.30 -9.99
N MET A 140 3.67 12.01 -11.29
CA MET A 140 4.09 12.97 -12.33
C MET A 140 3.08 14.09 -12.61
N HIS A 141 1.90 14.06 -11.99
CA HIS A 141 0.86 15.03 -12.29
C HIS A 141 1.32 16.46 -11.90
N PRO A 142 1.32 17.39 -12.86
CA PRO A 142 2.08 18.64 -12.80
C PRO A 142 1.51 19.68 -11.85
N ASN A 143 0.39 19.41 -11.17
CA ASN A 143 -0.23 20.31 -10.19
C ASN A 143 -0.29 19.73 -8.77
N HIS A 144 0.27 18.53 -8.54
CA HIS A 144 0.36 18.00 -7.18
C HIS A 144 1.42 18.77 -6.39
N LEU A 145 1.07 19.09 -5.14
CA LEU A 145 1.91 19.83 -4.21
C LEU A 145 3.23 19.09 -4.02
N ALA A 146 4.36 19.69 -4.41
CA ALA A 146 5.68 19.07 -4.26
C ALA A 146 6.33 19.36 -2.92
N THR A 147 6.22 20.60 -2.46
CA THR A 147 6.76 21.06 -1.18
C THR A 147 6.07 22.40 -0.89
N ARG A 148 5.82 22.71 0.38
CA ARG A 148 5.25 24.00 0.80
C ARG A 148 6.15 24.63 1.85
N GLU A 149 7.14 25.41 1.43
CA GLU A 149 7.95 26.26 2.31
C GLU A 149 7.11 27.42 2.88
N LYS A 150 6.34 27.13 3.92
CA LYS A 150 5.50 28.12 4.60
C LYS A 150 6.32 29.12 5.43
N ASP A 151 7.56 28.81 5.77
CA ASP A 151 8.39 29.61 6.68
C ASP A 151 8.85 30.96 6.11
N LEU A 152 8.74 31.19 4.79
CA LEU A 152 9.15 32.43 4.13
C LEU A 152 7.98 33.38 3.79
N GLY A 153 6.73 33.05 4.13
CA GLY A 153 5.58 33.93 3.90
C GLY A 153 5.21 34.15 2.43
N ILE A 154 5.74 33.34 1.52
CA ILE A 154 5.44 33.40 0.08
C ILE A 154 4.33 32.38 -0.22
N TRP A 155 3.19 32.86 -0.72
CA TRP A 155 2.03 32.04 -1.11
C TRP A 155 2.22 31.38 -2.48
N GLN A 156 3.36 30.72 -2.72
CA GLN A 156 3.57 29.96 -3.95
C GLN A 156 3.85 28.50 -3.63
N THR A 157 2.95 27.65 -4.09
CA THR A 157 3.13 26.21 -4.16
C THR A 157 4.01 25.92 -5.38
N TRP A 158 5.09 25.17 -5.18
CA TRP A 158 5.78 24.55 -6.29
C TRP A 158 5.11 23.22 -6.59
N THR A 159 4.79 23.02 -7.86
CA THR A 159 4.37 21.72 -8.33
C THR A 159 5.60 20.86 -8.64
N TRP A 160 5.43 19.54 -8.71
CA TRP A 160 6.56 18.65 -8.99
C TRP A 160 7.19 18.91 -10.36
N SER A 161 6.42 19.43 -11.33
CA SER A 161 6.98 19.85 -12.61
C SER A 161 7.89 21.06 -12.48
N GLN A 162 7.54 22.02 -11.63
CA GLN A 162 8.36 23.20 -11.39
C GLN A 162 9.66 22.83 -10.65
N VAL A 163 9.58 21.95 -9.66
CA VAL A 163 10.78 21.45 -8.97
C VAL A 163 11.68 20.67 -9.94
N ALA A 164 11.11 19.79 -10.76
CA ALA A 164 11.88 19.03 -11.74
C ALA A 164 12.52 19.91 -12.82
N GLU A 165 11.84 20.98 -13.24
CA GLU A 165 12.37 21.96 -14.19
C GLU A 165 13.56 22.71 -13.60
N GLU A 166 13.47 23.13 -12.35
CA GLU A 166 14.54 23.86 -11.66
C GLU A 166 15.74 22.97 -11.37
N VAL A 167 15.51 21.74 -10.89
CA VAL A 167 16.58 20.75 -10.69
C VAL A 167 17.27 20.44 -12.02
N ARG A 168 16.52 20.33 -13.12
CA ARG A 168 17.09 20.14 -14.46
C ARG A 168 17.90 21.35 -14.89
N ALA A 169 17.38 22.57 -14.69
CA ALA A 169 18.09 23.80 -15.03
C ALA A 169 19.41 23.93 -14.24
N MET A 170 19.39 23.65 -12.94
CA MET A 170 20.58 23.65 -12.09
C MET A 170 21.57 22.56 -12.50
N ALA A 171 21.11 21.34 -12.77
CA ALA A 171 21.97 20.25 -13.22
C ALA A 171 22.62 20.54 -14.57
N CYS A 172 21.88 21.12 -15.52
CA CYS A 172 22.42 21.59 -16.79
C CYS A 172 23.46 22.70 -16.60
N GLY A 173 23.17 23.68 -15.74
CA GLY A 173 24.11 24.77 -15.44
C GLY A 173 25.39 24.27 -14.76
N LEU A 174 25.30 23.32 -13.83
CA LEU A 174 26.45 22.69 -13.20
C LEU A 174 27.27 21.84 -14.19
N ALA A 175 26.60 21.11 -15.09
CA ALA A 175 27.27 20.34 -16.14
C ALA A 175 28.00 21.24 -17.16
N GLU A 176 27.50 22.46 -17.41
CA GLU A 176 28.21 23.46 -18.23
C GLU A 176 29.44 24.07 -17.52
N LEU A 177 29.45 24.08 -16.19
CA LEU A 177 30.52 24.65 -15.38
C LEU A 177 31.70 23.70 -15.12
N GLY A 178 31.56 22.40 -15.42
CA GLY A 178 32.64 21.40 -15.43
C GLY A 178 32.56 20.39 -14.28
#